data_AF-A0A662S4A3-F1
#
_entry.id   AF-A0A662S4A3-F1
#
_cell.length_a   1.000
_cell.length_b   1.000
_cell.length_c   1.000
_cell.angle_alpha   90.00
_cell.angle_beta   90.00
_cell.angle_gamma   90.00
#
_symmetry.space_group_name_H-M   'P 1'
#
loop_
_entity.id
_entity.type
_entity.pdbx_description
1 polymer ?
#
loop_
_entity_poly.entity_id
_entity_poly.type
_entity_poly.pdbx_seq_one_letter_code
_entity_poly.pdbx_strand_id
1 'polypeptide(L)'
;MVVEIPSPRFFEAEGRKIAAGGPRPKLSSNERFLRHTSSVCPECYRLLPAIIFERDGAVYIRKECPDHGEFEEIYWGDVKMFKKAMKYEVPGRGITPHMKLKAPCPFSCGICNAHLNSTALANLVVTNRCNLDCWYCFFYAEKAGYVYEPSLEEIDKMVDLLINEKPAHGNAIQITGGEPTLREDLVEIVKLLKRKGIRHIQLNTQGIIFLEKPELMRQLREAG
;
A
#
# COMPACT_ATOMS: atom_id res chain seq x y z
N MET A 1 13.36 0.71 9.99
CA MET A 1 13.27 -0.60 10.67
C MET A 1 13.94 -1.62 9.76
N VAL A 2 14.95 -2.35 10.26
CA VAL A 2 15.53 -3.48 9.52
C VAL A 2 14.69 -4.70 9.90
N VAL A 3 14.05 -5.33 8.92
CA VAL A 3 13.33 -6.59 9.14
C VAL A 3 14.35 -7.66 9.50
N GLU A 4 14.11 -8.40 10.58
CA GLU A 4 14.95 -9.52 10.96
C GLU A 4 14.98 -10.55 9.82
N ILE A 5 16.19 -10.89 9.37
CA ILE A 5 16.38 -11.90 8.34
C ILE A 5 16.19 -13.25 9.02
N PRO A 6 15.22 -14.08 8.57
CA PRO A 6 14.95 -15.35 9.21
C PRO A 6 16.15 -16.31 9.13
N SER A 7 16.19 -17.22 10.11
CA SER A 7 17.00 -18.43 10.09
C SER A 7 16.05 -19.65 10.05
N PRO A 8 16.12 -20.53 9.03
CA PRO A 8 17.04 -20.52 7.90
C PRO A 8 16.82 -19.33 6.94
N ARG A 9 17.78 -19.07 6.04
CA ARG A 9 17.80 -17.96 5.06
C ARG A 9 16.76 -18.11 3.93
N PHE A 10 15.57 -18.59 4.26
CA PHE A 10 14.39 -18.64 3.41
C PHE A 10 13.15 -18.74 4.29
N PHE A 11 11.99 -18.42 3.72
CA PHE A 11 10.68 -18.63 4.35
C PHE A 11 9.65 -18.96 3.28
N GLU A 12 8.50 -19.48 3.69
CA GLU A 12 7.38 -19.73 2.80
C GLU A 12 6.35 -18.60 2.92
N ALA A 13 5.86 -18.12 1.78
CA ALA A 13 4.76 -17.17 1.72
C ALA A 13 3.96 -17.39 0.43
N GLU A 14 2.64 -17.36 0.53
CA GLU A 14 1.72 -17.51 -0.62
C GLU A 14 2.05 -18.76 -1.49
N GLY A 15 2.42 -19.88 -0.85
CA GLY A 15 2.77 -21.13 -1.52
C GLY A 15 4.12 -21.13 -2.24
N ARG A 16 4.96 -20.10 -2.04
CA ARG A 16 6.29 -19.96 -2.66
C ARG A 16 7.37 -19.97 -1.60
N LYS A 17 8.51 -20.59 -1.91
CA LYS A 17 9.73 -20.51 -1.12
C LYS A 17 10.51 -19.26 -1.51
N ILE A 18 10.66 -18.33 -0.57
CA ILE A 18 11.30 -17.03 -0.80
C ILE A 18 12.64 -17.01 -0.06
N ALA A 19 13.72 -16.72 -0.77
CA ALA A 19 15.04 -16.58 -0.18
C ALA A 19 15.11 -15.32 0.72
N ALA A 20 15.94 -15.38 1.76
CA ALA A 20 16.15 -14.26 2.66
C ALA A 20 17.64 -14.07 2.98
N GLY A 21 18.07 -12.82 3.01
CA GLY A 21 19.43 -12.42 3.30
C GLY A 21 20.35 -12.39 2.09
N GLY A 22 21.46 -11.67 2.29
CA GLY A 22 22.46 -11.33 1.29
C GLY A 22 23.57 -10.51 1.96
N PRO A 23 24.58 -10.11 1.19
CA PRO A 23 25.63 -9.21 1.69
C PRO A 23 25.02 -7.88 2.14
N ARG A 24 25.63 -7.27 3.17
CA ARG A 24 25.28 -5.90 3.57
C ARG A 24 26.05 -4.95 2.66
N PRO A 25 25.37 -4.07 1.89
CA PRO A 25 26.05 -3.15 1.01
C PRO A 25 26.95 -2.20 1.82
N LYS A 26 28.11 -1.89 1.27
CA LYS A 26 29.10 -0.98 1.87
C LYS A 26 28.95 0.42 1.29
N LEU A 27 29.44 1.42 2.02
CA LEU A 27 29.54 2.80 1.55
C LEU A 27 30.84 3.02 0.79
N SER A 28 30.77 3.84 -0.25
CA SER A 28 31.93 4.42 -0.93
C SER A 28 32.46 5.65 -0.17
N SER A 29 33.68 6.10 -0.50
CA SER A 29 34.35 7.21 0.20
C SER A 29 33.63 8.56 0.07
N ASN A 30 32.83 8.75 -0.98
CA ASN A 30 32.04 9.96 -1.24
C ASN A 30 30.59 9.87 -0.74
N GLU A 31 30.23 8.82 -0.01
CA GLU A 31 28.86 8.57 0.44
C GLU A 31 28.71 8.82 1.94
N ARG A 32 27.61 9.48 2.32
CA ARG A 32 27.29 9.71 3.73
C ARG A 32 26.17 8.78 4.18
N PHE A 33 26.46 7.95 5.17
CA PHE A 33 25.47 7.08 5.80
C PHE A 33 24.24 7.85 6.31
N LEU A 34 23.04 7.31 6.09
CA LEU A 34 21.81 7.79 6.73
C LEU A 34 21.17 6.71 7.61
N ARG A 35 20.86 5.53 7.07
CA ARG A 35 20.28 4.43 7.85
C ARG A 35 20.41 3.08 7.16
N HIS A 36 20.30 2.01 7.95
CA HIS A 36 20.02 0.67 7.41
C HIS A 36 18.51 0.43 7.30
N THR A 37 18.12 -0.37 6.32
CA THR A 37 16.76 -0.84 6.13
C THR A 37 16.78 -2.25 5.53
N SER A 38 15.60 -2.84 5.33
CA SER A 38 15.44 -4.01 4.45
C SER A 38 14.73 -3.58 3.17
N SER A 39 14.96 -4.33 2.09
CA SER A 39 14.32 -4.17 0.79
C SER A 39 14.13 -5.54 0.14
N VAL A 40 13.55 -5.58 -1.06
CA VAL A 40 13.41 -6.81 -1.86
C VAL A 40 14.21 -6.69 -3.14
N CYS A 41 14.76 -7.82 -3.61
CA CYS A 41 15.31 -7.93 -4.95
C CYS A 41 14.17 -7.72 -5.98
N PRO A 42 14.35 -6.85 -7.00
CA PRO A 42 13.31 -6.60 -7.99
C PRO A 42 13.05 -7.80 -8.90
N GLU A 43 14.00 -8.73 -9.03
CA GLU A 43 13.89 -9.91 -9.89
C GLU A 43 13.26 -11.11 -9.17
N CYS A 44 13.84 -11.53 -8.04
CA CYS A 44 13.43 -12.74 -7.33
C CYS A 44 12.68 -12.51 -6.02
N TYR A 45 12.41 -11.26 -5.65
CA TYR A 45 11.73 -10.87 -4.41
C TYR A 45 12.42 -11.32 -3.11
N ARG A 46 13.68 -11.79 -3.18
CA ARG A 46 14.49 -12.12 -1.99
C ARG A 46 14.52 -10.93 -1.03
N LEU A 47 14.25 -11.17 0.26
CA LEU A 47 14.38 -10.14 1.30
C LEU A 47 15.86 -9.86 1.56
N LEU A 48 16.30 -8.61 1.40
CA LEU A 48 17.71 -8.22 1.46
C LEU A 48 17.95 -7.10 2.49
N PRO A 49 19.12 -7.08 3.15
CA PRO A 49 19.57 -5.87 3.83
C PRO A 49 19.88 -4.78 2.81
N ALA A 50 19.57 -3.54 3.16
CA ALA A 50 19.80 -2.38 2.32
C ALA A 50 20.38 -1.22 3.15
N ILE A 51 21.07 -0.32 2.48
CA ILE A 51 21.63 0.89 3.06
C ILE A 51 21.02 2.10 2.35
N ILE A 52 20.67 3.12 3.14
CA ILE A 52 20.23 4.42 2.63
C ILE A 52 21.32 5.42 2.95
N PHE A 53 21.73 6.20 1.96
CA PHE A 53 22.86 7.12 2.04
C PHE A 53 22.64 8.36 1.18
N GLU A 54 23.39 9.41 1.47
CA GLU A 54 23.44 10.67 0.72
C GLU A 54 24.63 10.67 -0.23
N ARG A 55 24.40 11.08 -1.48
CA ARG A 55 25.42 11.31 -2.51
C ARG A 55 24.92 12.39 -3.47
N ASP A 56 25.79 13.32 -3.85
CA ASP A 56 25.50 14.34 -4.88
C ASP A 56 24.18 15.12 -4.70
N GLY A 57 23.81 15.44 -3.45
CA GLY A 57 22.60 16.22 -3.14
C GLY A 57 21.29 15.42 -3.16
N ALA A 58 21.33 14.12 -3.42
CA ALA A 58 20.19 13.21 -3.36
C ALA A 58 20.40 12.10 -2.32
N VAL A 59 19.32 11.38 -2.02
CA VAL A 59 19.32 10.20 -1.16
C VAL A 59 19.11 8.96 -2.01
N TYR A 60 19.96 7.96 -1.82
CA TYR A 60 19.95 6.70 -2.54
C TYR A 60 19.67 5.54 -1.59
N ILE A 61 19.16 4.44 -2.14
CA ILE A 61 19.09 3.14 -1.49
C ILE A 61 19.91 2.13 -2.31
N ARG A 62 20.77 1.36 -1.64
CA ARG A 62 21.54 0.26 -2.25
C ARG A 62 21.22 -1.06 -1.57
N LYS A 63 21.11 -2.13 -2.36
CA LYS A 63 20.90 -3.52 -1.95
C LYS A 63 21.69 -4.44 -2.90
N GLU A 64 22.09 -5.61 -2.44
CA GLU A 64 22.85 -6.56 -3.25
C GLU A 64 22.24 -7.95 -3.13
N CYS A 65 21.81 -8.51 -4.26
CA CYS A 65 21.28 -9.85 -4.37
C CYS A 65 22.40 -10.81 -4.79
N PRO A 66 22.62 -11.93 -4.06
CA PRO A 66 23.62 -12.93 -4.46
C PRO A 66 23.44 -13.50 -5.87
N ASP A 67 22.22 -13.46 -6.41
CA ASP A 67 21.90 -14.05 -7.70
C ASP A 67 21.80 -13.00 -8.83
N HIS A 68 21.47 -11.73 -8.49
CA HIS A 68 21.16 -10.68 -9.48
C HIS A 68 22.04 -9.43 -9.36
N GLY A 69 23.01 -9.42 -8.44
CA GLY A 69 23.96 -8.33 -8.28
C GLY A 69 23.43 -7.13 -7.48
N GLU A 70 24.11 -5.99 -7.64
CA GLU A 70 23.81 -4.74 -6.96
C GLU A 70 22.66 -4.00 -7.65
N PHE A 71 21.77 -3.45 -6.82
CA PHE A 71 20.74 -2.49 -7.23
C PHE A 71 20.90 -1.21 -6.42
N GLU A 72 20.97 -0.08 -7.12
CA GLU A 72 21.03 1.25 -6.54
C GLU A 72 19.98 2.14 -7.19
N GLU A 73 19.16 2.80 -6.37
CA GLU A 73 18.01 3.58 -6.84
C GLU A 73 17.93 4.90 -6.07
N ILE A 74 17.40 5.95 -6.72
CA ILE A 74 17.08 7.21 -6.04
C ILE A 74 15.94 6.94 -5.05
N TYR A 75 16.20 7.17 -3.78
CA TYR A 75 15.22 7.09 -2.70
C TYR A 75 14.50 8.43 -2.49
N TRP A 76 15.23 9.55 -2.63
CA TRP A 76 14.67 10.90 -2.59
C TRP A 76 15.58 11.86 -3.37
N GLY A 77 15.05 12.56 -4.37
CA GLY A 77 15.84 13.39 -5.30
C GLY A 77 16.49 14.65 -4.71
N ASP A 78 16.14 15.03 -3.47
CA ASP A 78 16.69 16.22 -2.79
C ASP A 78 16.92 15.90 -1.30
N VAL A 79 18.18 15.93 -0.89
CA VAL A 79 18.59 15.62 0.48
C VAL A 79 18.20 16.68 1.50
N LYS A 80 18.08 17.95 1.11
CA LYS A 80 17.61 19.03 2.00
C LYS A 80 16.13 18.82 2.31
N MET A 81 15.33 18.46 1.31
CA MET A 81 13.93 18.11 1.49
C MET A 81 13.76 16.85 2.35
N PHE A 82 14.53 15.80 2.08
CA PHE A 82 14.56 14.59 2.91
C PHE A 82 14.86 14.94 4.38
N LYS A 83 15.96 15.66 4.64
CA LYS A 83 16.36 16.08 5.99
C LYS A 83 15.29 16.95 6.66
N LYS A 84 14.62 17.83 5.91
CA LYS A 84 13.49 18.63 6.42
C LYS A 84 12.32 17.74 6.83
N ALA A 85 11.94 16.77 5.99
CA ALA A 85 10.84 15.84 6.28
C ALA A 85 11.15 14.96 7.49
N MET A 86 12.38 14.45 7.60
CA MET A 86 12.81 13.60 8.72
C MET A 86 12.80 14.32 10.08
N LYS A 87 12.82 15.65 10.13
CA LYS A 87 12.61 16.41 11.40
C LYS A 87 11.22 16.19 12.00
N TYR A 88 10.25 15.78 11.17
CA TYR A 88 8.88 15.50 11.57
C TYR A 88 8.61 13.99 11.66
N GLU A 89 9.66 13.15 11.58
CA GLU A 89 9.51 11.70 11.78
C GLU A 89 9.07 11.44 13.23
N VAL A 90 7.86 10.93 13.38
CA VAL A 90 7.33 10.48 14.66
C VAL A 90 7.14 8.97 14.56
N PRO A 91 7.82 8.16 15.40
CA PRO A 91 7.57 6.74 15.46
C PRO A 91 6.10 6.48 15.78
N GLY A 92 5.47 5.63 14.99
CA GLY A 92 4.11 5.19 15.26
C GLY A 92 4.02 4.48 16.61
N ARG A 93 2.86 4.56 17.28
CA ARG A 93 2.65 4.01 18.63
C ARG A 93 2.21 2.54 18.63
N GLY A 94 2.13 1.93 17.45
CA GLY A 94 1.55 0.60 17.31
C GLY A 94 0.04 0.64 17.13
N ILE A 95 -0.49 -0.48 16.67
CA ILE A 95 -1.91 -0.73 16.41
C ILE A 95 -2.28 -2.08 17.01
N THR A 96 -3.54 -2.24 17.44
CA THR A 96 -4.08 -3.56 17.75
C THR A 96 -4.12 -4.40 16.47
N PRO A 97 -3.32 -5.49 16.38
CA PRO A 97 -3.26 -6.28 15.16
C PRO A 97 -4.54 -7.10 15.00
N HIS A 98 -5.04 -7.22 13.76
CA HIS A 98 -6.11 -8.18 13.45
C HIS A 98 -5.55 -9.56 13.06
N MET A 99 -4.24 -9.65 12.82
CA MET A 99 -3.57 -10.91 12.53
C MET A 99 -2.14 -10.94 13.04
N LYS A 100 -1.61 -12.15 13.21
CA LYS A 100 -0.19 -12.37 13.51
C LYS A 100 0.62 -12.36 12.21
N LEU A 101 1.85 -11.88 12.30
CA LEU A 101 2.82 -11.96 11.21
C LEU A 101 3.10 -13.44 10.88
N LYS A 102 2.79 -13.87 9.65
CA LYS A 102 3.03 -15.26 9.19
C LYS A 102 4.37 -15.43 8.47
N ALA A 103 4.82 -14.36 7.81
CA ALA A 103 6.08 -14.28 7.10
C ALA A 103 6.64 -12.86 7.22
N PRO A 104 7.95 -12.63 7.00
CA PRO A 104 8.54 -11.30 7.02
C PRO A 104 7.81 -10.31 6.08
N CYS A 105 7.66 -9.06 6.50
CA CYS A 105 7.14 -7.98 5.65
C CYS A 105 8.03 -7.84 4.39
N PRO A 106 7.46 -7.71 3.16
CA PRO A 106 6.05 -7.49 2.82
C PRO A 106 5.23 -8.76 2.51
N PHE A 107 5.73 -9.96 2.82
CA PHE A 107 5.13 -11.24 2.42
C PHE A 107 4.06 -11.76 3.37
N SER A 108 3.57 -10.92 4.27
CA SER A 108 2.44 -11.20 5.15
C SER A 108 1.52 -9.98 5.09
N CYS A 109 0.46 -10.08 4.29
CA CYS A 109 -0.50 -8.99 4.11
C CYS A 109 -1.50 -8.94 5.27
N GLY A 110 -1.84 -7.72 5.73
CA GLY A 110 -2.75 -7.44 6.83
C GLY A 110 -2.10 -6.63 7.96
N ILE A 111 -2.93 -6.06 8.84
CA ILE A 111 -2.50 -5.24 9.96
C ILE A 111 -2.02 -6.15 11.08
N CYS A 112 -0.72 -6.44 11.03
CA CYS A 112 0.02 -7.13 12.07
C CYS A 112 0.80 -6.15 12.98
N ASN A 113 1.49 -6.70 13.97
CA ASN A 113 2.32 -5.97 14.94
C ASN A 113 3.52 -5.21 14.35
N ALA A 114 3.86 -5.42 13.06
CA ALA A 114 4.85 -4.61 12.37
C ALA A 114 4.31 -3.25 11.89
N HIS A 115 2.99 -3.05 11.90
CA HIS A 115 2.36 -1.77 11.58
C HIS A 115 2.35 -0.89 12.83
N LEU A 116 2.86 0.33 12.69
CA LEU A 116 3.02 1.27 13.80
C LEU A 116 2.05 2.45 13.75
N ASN A 117 1.42 2.67 12.59
CA ASN A 117 0.49 3.77 12.36
C ASN A 117 -0.89 3.21 12.05
N SER A 118 -1.92 3.96 12.43
CA SER A 118 -3.29 3.67 12.02
C SER A 118 -3.57 4.11 10.59
N THR A 119 -4.60 3.53 9.97
CA THR A 119 -5.04 3.86 8.61
C THR A 119 -5.48 5.31 8.52
N ALA A 120 -4.75 6.12 7.75
CA ALA A 120 -5.11 7.52 7.50
C ALA A 120 -6.17 7.68 6.40
N LEU A 121 -6.09 6.85 5.36
CA LEU A 121 -7.07 6.78 4.27
C LEU A 121 -7.11 5.34 3.76
N ALA A 122 -8.27 4.69 3.87
CA ALA A 122 -8.46 3.35 3.33
C ALA A 122 -8.87 3.43 1.85
N ASN A 123 -8.17 2.70 0.99
CA ASN A 123 -8.60 2.53 -0.40
C ASN A 123 -9.53 1.31 -0.48
N LEU A 124 -10.82 1.55 -0.69
CA LEU A 124 -11.81 0.50 -0.85
C LEU A 124 -12.01 0.23 -2.34
N VAL A 125 -11.36 -0.84 -2.83
CA VAL A 125 -11.62 -1.36 -4.17
C VAL A 125 -13.02 -1.98 -4.17
N VAL A 126 -13.96 -1.36 -4.86
CA VAL A 126 -15.33 -1.91 -4.99
C VAL A 126 -15.50 -2.74 -6.26
N THR A 127 -14.68 -2.54 -7.28
CA THR A 127 -14.65 -3.40 -8.47
C THR A 127 -13.32 -3.23 -9.17
N ASN A 128 -12.81 -4.25 -9.88
CA ASN A 128 -11.72 -4.05 -10.84
C ASN A 128 -12.22 -3.94 -12.30
N ARG A 129 -13.53 -3.99 -12.55
CA ARG A 129 -14.09 -3.71 -13.88
C ARG A 129 -13.82 -2.26 -14.26
N CYS A 130 -13.45 -2.02 -15.51
CA CYS A 130 -13.27 -0.68 -16.07
C CYS A 130 -13.73 -0.71 -17.53
N ASN A 131 -14.31 0.38 -18.01
CA ASN A 131 -14.68 0.59 -19.41
C ASN A 131 -13.62 1.37 -20.21
N LEU A 132 -12.42 1.52 -19.64
CA LEU A 132 -11.23 2.10 -20.27
C LEU A 132 -10.03 1.14 -20.15
N ASP A 133 -9.07 1.29 -21.06
CA ASP A 133 -7.88 0.44 -21.23
C ASP A 133 -6.57 1.26 -21.21
N CYS A 134 -6.47 2.24 -20.30
CA CYS A 134 -5.34 3.17 -20.24
C CYS A 134 -3.98 2.44 -20.27
N TRP A 135 -3.06 2.89 -21.14
CA TRP A 135 -1.77 2.23 -21.41
C TRP A 135 -0.87 2.07 -20.16
N TYR A 136 -1.03 2.92 -19.16
CA TYR A 136 -0.28 2.92 -17.91
C TYR A 136 -0.99 2.13 -16.78
N CYS A 137 -2.20 1.63 -17.00
CA CYS A 137 -3.00 0.99 -15.95
C CYS A 137 -2.64 -0.50 -15.81
N PHE A 138 -2.34 -0.90 -14.58
CA PHE A 138 -2.03 -2.29 -14.22
C PHE A 138 -3.18 -2.99 -13.47
N PHE A 139 -4.27 -2.29 -13.17
CA PHE A 139 -5.23 -2.72 -12.14
C PHE A 139 -6.54 -3.36 -12.67
N TYR A 140 -6.97 -3.00 -13.88
CA TYR A 140 -8.32 -3.38 -14.36
C TYR A 140 -8.45 -4.86 -14.73
N ALA A 141 -9.69 -5.37 -14.72
CA ALA A 141 -10.02 -6.80 -14.77
C ALA A 141 -9.33 -7.59 -15.90
N GLU A 142 -9.28 -7.04 -17.11
CA GLU A 142 -8.63 -7.70 -18.24
C GLU A 142 -7.12 -7.89 -18.02
N LYS A 143 -6.44 -6.88 -17.45
CA LYS A 143 -5.01 -7.00 -17.08
C LYS A 143 -4.81 -7.90 -15.87
N ALA A 144 -5.75 -7.89 -14.93
CA ALA A 144 -5.69 -8.73 -13.73
C ALA A 144 -5.95 -10.22 -14.05
N GLY A 145 -6.72 -10.52 -15.10
CA GLY A 145 -7.10 -11.88 -15.49
C GLY A 145 -8.24 -12.49 -14.66
N TYR A 146 -8.87 -11.70 -13.79
CA TYR A 146 -10.04 -12.10 -12.99
C TYR A 146 -10.89 -10.88 -12.63
N VAL A 147 -12.17 -11.12 -12.32
CA VAL A 147 -13.07 -10.08 -11.81
C VAL A 147 -13.08 -10.12 -10.28
N TYR A 148 -12.81 -8.97 -9.68
CA TYR A 148 -12.98 -8.72 -8.25
C TYR A 148 -14.08 -7.68 -8.08
N GLU A 149 -15.15 -8.07 -7.39
CA GLU A 149 -16.32 -7.21 -7.14
C GLU A 149 -17.04 -7.71 -5.88
N PRO A 150 -16.63 -7.24 -4.67
CA PRO A 150 -17.24 -7.69 -3.42
C PRO A 150 -18.71 -7.27 -3.32
N SER A 151 -19.52 -8.14 -2.74
CA SER A 151 -20.91 -7.84 -2.39
C SER A 151 -21.00 -6.72 -1.34
N LEU A 152 -22.19 -6.11 -1.21
CA LEU A 152 -22.45 -5.14 -0.14
C LEU A 152 -22.19 -5.72 1.26
N GLU A 153 -22.48 -7.01 1.48
CA GLU A 153 -22.22 -7.68 2.76
C GLU A 153 -20.72 -7.84 3.04
N GLU A 154 -19.92 -8.15 2.02
CA GLU A 154 -18.47 -8.20 2.15
C GLU A 154 -17.88 -6.82 2.40
N ILE A 155 -18.37 -5.79 1.70
CA ILE A 155 -18.00 -4.40 1.94
C ILE A 155 -18.34 -3.99 3.38
N ASP A 156 -19.52 -4.37 3.89
CA ASP A 156 -19.93 -4.12 5.28
C ASP A 156 -18.89 -4.66 6.28
N LYS A 157 -18.47 -5.91 6.09
CA LYS A 157 -17.45 -6.58 6.92
C LYS A 157 -16.07 -5.93 6.78
N MET A 158 -15.70 -5.50 5.58
CA MET A 158 -14.43 -4.77 5.34
C MET A 158 -14.42 -3.42 6.08
N VAL A 159 -15.55 -2.70 6.05
CA VAL A 159 -15.70 -1.43 6.76
C VAL A 159 -15.69 -1.64 8.26
N ASP A 160 -16.30 -2.72 8.77
CA ASP A 160 -16.22 -3.09 10.18
C ASP A 160 -14.77 -3.30 10.63
N LEU A 161 -13.92 -3.93 9.83
CA LEU A 161 -12.51 -4.07 10.16
C LEU A 161 -11.81 -2.72 10.32
N LEU A 162 -12.13 -1.76 9.45
CA LEU A 162 -11.53 -0.42 9.44
C LEU A 162 -12.00 0.45 10.62
N ILE A 163 -13.31 0.48 10.91
CA ILE A 163 -13.84 1.34 11.98
C ILE A 163 -13.49 0.80 13.38
N ASN A 164 -13.28 -0.51 13.51
CA ASN A 164 -12.86 -1.15 14.75
C ASN A 164 -11.33 -1.13 14.95
N GLU A 165 -10.60 -0.48 14.05
CA GLU A 165 -9.16 -0.27 14.19
C GLU A 165 -8.82 0.50 15.48
N LYS A 166 -7.75 0.07 16.17
CA LYS A 166 -7.28 0.67 17.42
C LYS A 166 -5.80 0.99 17.34
N PRO A 167 -5.31 2.10 17.92
CA PRO A 167 -6.04 2.98 18.84
C PRO A 167 -6.94 4.03 18.17
N ALA A 168 -6.78 4.28 16.87
CA ALA A 168 -7.59 5.23 16.12
C ALA A 168 -8.51 4.49 15.15
N HIS A 169 -9.78 4.88 15.14
CA HIS A 169 -10.76 4.40 14.19
C HIS A 169 -10.44 4.95 12.79
N GLY A 170 -10.51 4.10 11.76
CA GLY A 170 -10.49 4.58 10.39
C GLY A 170 -11.74 5.42 10.10
N ASN A 171 -11.56 6.66 9.63
CA ASN A 171 -12.65 7.61 9.41
C ASN A 171 -12.76 8.10 7.96
N ALA A 172 -11.82 7.69 7.10
CA ALA A 172 -11.70 8.14 5.73
C ALA A 172 -11.55 6.96 4.77
N ILE A 173 -12.39 6.93 3.74
CA ILE A 173 -12.37 5.92 2.68
C ILE A 173 -12.33 6.62 1.33
N GLN A 174 -11.42 6.15 0.47
CA GLN A 174 -11.47 6.40 -0.97
C GLN A 174 -12.04 5.16 -1.67
N ILE A 175 -13.26 5.28 -2.16
CA ILE A 175 -13.87 4.32 -3.07
C ILE A 175 -13.08 4.39 -4.39
N THR A 176 -12.55 3.25 -4.81
CA THR A 176 -11.71 3.12 -6.00
C THR A 176 -11.96 1.78 -6.67
N GLY A 177 -11.21 1.49 -7.73
CA GLY A 177 -11.36 0.26 -8.47
C GLY A 177 -10.63 0.25 -9.80
N GLY A 178 -11.24 -0.43 -10.77
CA GLY A 178 -11.20 0.02 -12.16
C GLY A 178 -12.01 1.31 -12.25
N GLU A 179 -13.31 1.19 -12.52
CA GLU A 179 -14.24 2.33 -12.51
C GLU A 179 -15.46 2.04 -11.59
N PRO A 180 -15.51 2.63 -10.39
CA PRO A 180 -16.61 2.40 -9.43
C PRO A 180 -18.00 2.75 -9.96
N THR A 181 -18.13 3.72 -10.86
CA THR A 181 -19.44 4.16 -11.41
C THR A 181 -20.07 3.13 -12.35
N LEU A 182 -19.37 2.03 -12.66
CA LEU A 182 -19.95 0.88 -13.35
C LEU A 182 -20.84 0.01 -12.45
N ARG A 183 -20.72 0.13 -11.11
CA ARG A 183 -21.56 -0.59 -10.17
C ARG A 183 -22.93 0.06 -10.01
N GLU A 184 -23.99 -0.71 -10.22
CA GLU A 184 -25.37 -0.26 -10.03
C GLU A 184 -25.69 0.09 -8.57
N ASP A 185 -25.00 -0.54 -7.62
CA ASP A 185 -25.20 -0.37 -6.18
C ASP A 185 -24.24 0.66 -5.54
N LEU A 186 -23.52 1.46 -6.33
CA LEU A 186 -22.56 2.45 -5.80
C LEU A 186 -23.20 3.42 -4.79
N VAL A 187 -24.43 3.86 -5.04
CA VAL A 187 -25.18 4.75 -4.13
C VAL A 187 -25.43 4.06 -2.78
N GLU A 188 -25.74 2.75 -2.80
CA GLU A 188 -25.95 1.98 -1.58
C GLU A 188 -24.65 1.75 -0.80
N ILE A 189 -23.52 1.60 -1.50
CA ILE A 189 -22.19 1.58 -0.87
C ILE A 189 -21.95 2.89 -0.11
N VAL A 190 -22.17 4.04 -0.74
CA VAL A 190 -21.98 5.35 -0.08
C VAL A 190 -22.87 5.48 1.16
N LYS A 191 -24.15 5.11 1.05
CA LYS A 191 -25.08 5.11 2.19
C LYS A 191 -24.60 4.19 3.31
N LEU A 192 -24.08 3.00 2.99
CA LEU A 192 -23.51 2.07 3.96
C LEU A 192 -22.32 2.70 4.69
N LEU A 193 -21.37 3.30 3.95
CA LEU A 193 -20.20 3.97 4.55
C LEU A 193 -20.63 5.10 5.50
N LYS A 194 -21.61 5.91 5.10
CA LYS A 194 -22.16 6.96 5.97
C LYS A 194 -22.83 6.40 7.22
N ARG A 195 -23.65 5.36 7.10
CA ARG A 195 -24.31 4.71 8.25
C ARG A 195 -23.30 4.13 9.23
N LYS A 196 -22.16 3.62 8.75
CA LYS A 196 -21.04 3.12 9.57
C LYS A 196 -20.20 4.24 10.22
N GLY A 197 -20.51 5.50 9.96
CA GLY A 197 -19.84 6.65 10.59
C GLY A 197 -18.56 7.11 9.88
N ILE A 198 -18.32 6.68 8.63
CA ILE A 198 -17.23 7.20 7.82
C ILE A 198 -17.48 8.68 7.52
N ARG A 199 -16.54 9.54 7.90
CA ARG A 199 -16.69 10.99 7.86
C ARG A 199 -16.22 11.60 6.54
N HIS A 200 -15.20 10.99 5.94
CA HIS A 200 -14.61 11.45 4.69
C HIS A 200 -14.70 10.34 3.63
N ILE A 201 -15.56 10.53 2.64
CA ILE A 201 -15.74 9.59 1.53
C ILE A 201 -15.24 10.27 0.26
N GLN A 202 -14.24 9.66 -0.39
CA GLN A 202 -13.73 10.08 -1.69
C GLN A 202 -14.15 9.07 -2.74
N LEU A 203 -14.46 9.55 -3.94
CA LEU A 203 -14.71 8.70 -5.10
C LEU A 203 -13.61 8.98 -6.12
N ASN A 204 -12.80 7.96 -6.40
CA ASN A 204 -11.87 7.97 -7.52
C ASN A 204 -12.60 7.44 -8.75
N THR A 205 -12.71 8.27 -9.78
CA THR A 205 -13.45 7.96 -11.02
C THR A 205 -12.83 8.72 -12.18
N GLN A 206 -12.93 8.15 -13.38
CA GLN A 206 -12.53 8.85 -14.62
C GLN A 206 -13.54 9.95 -15.02
N GLY A 207 -14.77 9.95 -14.45
CA GLY A 207 -15.74 11.03 -14.58
C GLY A 207 -16.63 11.05 -15.85
N ILE A 208 -16.34 10.27 -16.89
CA ILE A 208 -17.14 10.19 -18.13
C ILE A 208 -18.56 9.70 -17.85
N ILE A 209 -18.76 8.75 -16.93
CA ILE A 209 -20.10 8.22 -16.63
C ILE A 209 -21.04 9.31 -16.10
N PHE A 210 -20.49 10.36 -15.47
CA PHE A 210 -21.28 11.49 -15.01
C PHE A 210 -21.80 12.39 -16.14
N LEU A 211 -21.18 12.35 -17.32
CA LEU A 211 -21.70 13.03 -18.51
C LEU A 211 -22.94 12.30 -19.05
N GLU A 212 -22.94 10.97 -18.99
CA GLU A 212 -24.05 10.12 -19.44
C GLU A 212 -25.17 10.01 -18.41
N LYS A 213 -24.82 10.02 -17.12
CA LYS A 213 -25.73 9.89 -15.98
C LYS A 213 -25.55 11.03 -14.97
N PRO A 214 -25.90 12.28 -15.31
CA PRO A 214 -25.74 13.43 -14.39
C PRO A 214 -26.46 13.24 -13.05
N GLU A 215 -27.58 12.54 -13.08
CA GLU A 215 -28.40 12.21 -11.91
C GLU A 215 -27.64 11.40 -10.85
N LEU A 216 -26.68 10.56 -11.26
CA LEU A 216 -25.84 9.81 -10.34
C LEU A 216 -25.02 10.75 -9.43
N MET A 217 -24.54 11.90 -9.93
CA MET A 217 -23.83 12.87 -9.11
C MET A 217 -24.72 13.42 -7.98
N ARG A 218 -25.99 13.70 -8.28
CA ARG A 218 -26.98 14.15 -7.30
C ARG A 218 -27.22 13.07 -6.24
N GLN A 219 -27.46 11.84 -6.67
CA GLN A 219 -27.71 10.70 -5.79
C GLN A 219 -26.53 10.41 -4.86
N LEU A 220 -25.29 10.48 -5.37
CA LEU A 220 -24.09 10.29 -4.56
C LEU A 220 -23.95 11.40 -3.52
N ARG A 221 -24.15 12.67 -3.92
CA ARG A 221 -24.10 13.80 -2.99
C ARG A 221 -25.15 13.72 -1.88
N GLU A 222 -26.35 13.23 -2.21
CA GLU A 222 -27.41 13.02 -1.22
C GLU A 222 -27.13 11.83 -0.31
N ALA A 223 -26.46 10.80 -0.82
CA ALA A 223 -26.05 9.63 -0.05
C ALA A 223 -24.94 9.95 0.95
N GLY A 224 -24.00 10.85 0.64
CA GLY A 224 -22.97 11.31 1.57
C GLY A 224 -21.63 11.66 0.96
#